data_AF-A0A962C761-F1
#
_entry.id   AF-A0A962C761-F1
#
_cell.length_a   1.000
_cell.length_b   1.000
_cell.length_c   1.000
_cell.angle_alpha   90.00
_cell.angle_beta   90.00
_cell.angle_gamma   90.00
#
_symmetry.space_group_name_H-M   'P 1'
#
loop_
_entity.id
_entity.type
_entity.pdbx_description
1 polymer ?
#
loop_
_entity_poly.entity_id
_entity_poly.type
_entity_poly.pdbx_seq_one_letter_code
_entity_poly.pdbx_strand_id
1 'polypeptide(L)'
;MPNPVSGEVTELLHQWRAGEPGAFDSLLPLVYGEMRRIARSARRNERPGHTLQTTALVHEAFLRLVGQERARIEDRNHFLSLAACAMRR
;
A
#
# COMPACT_ATOMS: atom_id res chain seq x y z
N MET A 1 17.67 -13.92 4.42
CA MET A 1 18.06 -12.50 4.64
C MET A 1 16.78 -11.74 4.99
N PRO A 2 16.60 -11.23 6.21
CA PRO A 2 15.51 -10.29 6.47
C PRO A 2 15.72 -9.11 5.53
N ASN A 3 14.74 -8.81 4.69
CA ASN A 3 14.82 -7.74 3.70
C ASN A 3 14.84 -6.40 4.46
N PRO A 4 15.93 -5.61 4.43
CA PRO A 4 16.05 -4.38 5.24
C PRO A 4 14.91 -3.39 4.97
N VAL A 5 14.36 -3.41 3.76
CA VAL A 5 13.20 -2.61 3.32
C VAL A 5 11.93 -2.88 4.15
N SER A 6 11.77 -4.09 4.69
CA SER A 6 10.57 -4.44 5.49
C SER A 6 10.58 -3.80 6.88
N GLY A 7 11.77 -3.66 7.48
CA GLY A 7 11.95 -2.97 8.77
C GLY A 7 11.71 -1.48 8.61
N GLU A 8 12.30 -0.89 7.57
CA GLU A 8 12.17 0.53 7.23
C GLU A 8 10.71 0.95 7.00
N VAL A 9 9.92 0.17 6.26
CA VAL A 9 8.48 0.47 6.04
C VAL A 9 7.68 0.39 7.33
N THR A 10 7.97 -0.57 8.20
CA THR A 10 7.26 -0.72 9.48
C THR A 10 7.59 0.45 10.41
N GLU A 11 8.84 0.88 10.45
CA GLU A 11 9.27 2.04 11.23
C GLU A 11 8.67 3.35 10.70
N LEU A 12 8.66 3.55 9.39
CA LEU A 12 8.00 4.69 8.74
C LEU A 12 6.48 4.69 8.98
N LEU A 13 5.83 3.53 9.07
CA LEU A 13 4.42 3.42 9.45
C LEU A 13 4.19 3.84 10.90
N HIS A 14 5.06 3.45 11.83
CA HIS A 14 5.00 3.90 13.21
C HIS A 14 5.20 5.41 13.34
N GLN A 15 6.20 5.97 12.67
CA GLN A 15 6.47 7.41 12.63
C GLN A 15 5.28 8.18 12.02
N TRP A 16 4.74 7.67 10.91
CA TRP A 16 3.55 8.26 10.29
C TRP A 16 2.31 8.22 11.20
N ARG A 17 2.14 7.17 12.01
CA ARG A 17 1.09 7.09 13.04
C ARG A 17 1.34 8.05 14.20
N ALA A 18 2.59 8.24 14.60
CA ALA A 18 3.00 9.21 15.62
C ALA A 18 2.83 10.67 15.16
N GLY A 19 2.62 10.90 13.85
CA GLY A 19 2.47 12.24 13.28
C GLY A 19 3.79 12.91 12.94
N GLU A 20 4.87 12.13 12.83
CA GLU A 20 6.19 12.64 12.50
C GLU A 20 6.18 13.34 11.12
N PRO A 21 6.70 14.58 11.03
CA PRO A 21 6.82 15.28 9.76
C PRO A 21 7.75 14.51 8.82
N GLY A 22 7.37 14.36 7.55
CA GLY A 22 8.21 13.69 6.53
C GLY A 22 8.18 12.16 6.56
N ALA A 23 7.63 11.52 7.60
CA ALA A 23 7.46 10.07 7.64
C ALA A 23 6.54 9.58 6.51
N PHE A 24 5.49 10.36 6.21
CA PHE A 24 4.60 10.09 5.09
C PHE A 24 5.30 10.19 3.74
N ASP A 25 6.12 11.23 3.53
CA ASP A 25 6.83 11.47 2.27
C ASP A 25 7.82 10.35 1.95
N SER A 26 8.47 9.81 2.98
CA SER A 26 9.36 8.63 2.88
C SER A 26 8.58 7.32 2.70
N LEU A 27 7.42 7.17 3.36
CA LEU A 27 6.58 5.99 3.28
C LEU A 27 5.89 5.85 1.90
N LEU A 28 5.44 6.96 1.34
CA LEU A 28 4.62 7.01 0.13
C LEU A 28 5.24 6.28 -1.07
N PRO A 29 6.50 6.54 -1.49
CA PRO A 29 7.10 5.86 -2.63
C PRO A 29 7.26 4.35 -2.41
N LEU A 30 7.60 3.92 -1.18
CA LEU A 30 7.77 2.50 -0.83
C LEU A 30 6.43 1.75 -0.93
N VAL A 31 5.40 2.32 -0.30
CA VAL A 31 4.04 1.78 -0.31
C VAL A 31 3.45 1.76 -1.72
N TYR A 32 3.59 2.83 -2.50
CA TYR A 32 3.10 2.89 -3.88
C TYR A 32 3.78 1.88 -4.79
N GLY A 33 5.08 1.61 -4.58
CA GLY A 33 5.82 0.59 -5.34
C GLY A 33 5.23 -0.81 -5.13
N GLU A 34 4.98 -1.18 -3.87
CA GLU A 34 4.38 -2.47 -3.53
C GLU A 34 2.93 -2.60 -3.98
N MET A 35 2.13 -1.55 -3.78
CA MET A 35 0.74 -1.50 -4.23
C MET A 35 0.64 -1.65 -5.76
N ARG A 36 1.52 -1.01 -6.54
CA ARG A 36 1.59 -1.20 -7.99
C ARG A 36 1.95 -2.63 -8.37
N ARG A 37 2.85 -3.29 -7.63
CA ARG A 37 3.22 -4.69 -7.84
C ARG A 37 2.02 -5.62 -7.60
N ILE A 38 1.29 -5.40 -6.51
CA ILE A 38 0.07 -6.14 -6.16
C ILE A 38 -1.01 -5.93 -7.22
N ALA A 39 -1.30 -4.68 -7.58
CA ALA A 39 -2.28 -4.36 -8.60
C ALA A 39 -1.95 -5.03 -9.94
N ARG A 40 -0.68 -4.96 -10.38
CA ARG A 40 -0.24 -5.65 -11.61
C ARG A 40 -0.41 -7.17 -11.51
N SER A 41 -0.23 -7.78 -10.34
CA SER A 41 -0.48 -9.20 -10.13
C SER A 41 -1.98 -9.54 -10.12
N ALA A 42 -2.81 -8.71 -9.49
CA ALA A 42 -4.25 -8.92 -9.40
C ALA A 42 -4.91 -8.86 -10.79
N ARG A 43 -4.49 -7.91 -11.63
CA ARG A 43 -5.04 -7.71 -12.98
C ARG A 43 -4.63 -8.78 -13.99
N ARG A 44 -3.57 -9.57 -13.75
CA ARG A 44 -3.22 -10.71 -14.63
C ARG A 44 -4.31 -11.78 -14.64
N ASN A 45 -5.12 -11.86 -13.59
CA ASN A 45 -6.24 -12.81 -13.50
C ASN A 45 -7.57 -12.20 -13.97
N GLU A 46 -7.62 -10.91 -14.32
CA GLU A 46 -8.82 -10.27 -14.89
C GLU A 46 -8.80 -10.36 -16.42
N ARG A 47 -9.99 -10.55 -17.02
CA ARG A 47 -10.15 -10.70 -18.47
C ARG A 47 -9.55 -9.50 -19.23
N PRO A 48 -8.84 -9.74 -20.36
CA PRO A 48 -8.34 -8.67 -21.22
C PRO A 48 -9.54 -7.91 -21.80
N GLY A 49 -9.71 -6.65 -21.43
CA GLY A 49 -10.81 -5.82 -21.94
C GLY A 49 -11.06 -4.54 -21.15
N HIS A 50 -10.78 -4.53 -19.85
CA HIS A 50 -10.90 -3.33 -19.03
C HIS A 50 -9.54 -2.80 -18.60
N THR A 51 -9.10 -1.72 -19.22
CA THR A 51 -7.92 -0.94 -18.81
C THR A 51 -8.27 -0.02 -17.65
N LEU A 52 -8.77 -0.56 -16.52
CA LEU A 52 -8.71 0.21 -15.27
C LEU A 52 -7.24 0.56 -15.06
N GLN A 53 -6.93 1.85 -15.14
CA GLN A 53 -5.57 2.32 -14.99
C GLN A 53 -5.06 1.82 -13.64
N THR A 54 -4.05 0.96 -13.64
CA THR A 54 -3.46 0.37 -12.43
C THR A 54 -3.13 1.46 -11.39
N THR A 55 -2.77 2.65 -11.87
CA THR A 55 -2.55 3.85 -11.05
C THR A 55 -3.82 4.35 -10.34
N ALA A 56 -4.96 4.36 -11.01
CA ALA A 56 -6.24 4.76 -10.42
C ALA A 56 -6.67 3.79 -9.31
N LEU A 57 -6.55 2.48 -9.55
CA LEU A 57 -6.85 1.46 -8.54
C LEU A 57 -5.94 1.57 -7.31
N VAL A 58 -4.65 1.81 -7.54
CA VAL A 58 -3.68 2.04 -6.44
C VAL A 58 -4.03 3.29 -5.66
N HIS A 59 -4.37 4.39 -6.35
CA HIS A 59 -4.72 5.65 -5.71
C HIS A 59 -6.00 5.53 -4.87
N GLU A 60 -7.04 4.88 -5.39
CA GLU A 60 -8.29 4.64 -4.66
C GLU A 60 -8.08 3.75 -3.43
N ALA A 61 -7.36 2.62 -3.60
CA ALA A 61 -7.03 1.74 -2.48
C ALA A 61 -6.25 2.48 -1.40
N PHE A 62 -5.31 3.35 -1.80
CA PHE A 62 -4.52 4.17 -0.88
C PHE A 62 -5.38 5.16 -0.09
N LEU A 63 -6.31 5.85 -0.76
CA LEU A 63 -7.24 6.78 -0.10
C LEU A 63 -8.14 6.06 0.91
N ARG A 64 -8.62 4.85 0.59
CA ARG A 64 -9.40 4.02 1.53
C ARG A 64 -8.58 3.61 2.75
N LEU A 65 -7.34 3.15 2.54
CA LEU A 65 -6.41 2.77 3.61
C LEU A 65 -6.10 3.92 4.56
N VAL A 66 -5.75 5.09 4.01
CA VAL A 66 -5.43 6.28 4.81
C VAL A 66 -6.66 6.86 5.50
N GLY A 67 -7.83 6.81 4.86
CA GLY A 67 -9.07 7.36 5.40
C GLY A 67 -9.76 6.48 6.45
N GLN A 68 -9.69 5.15 6.35
CA GLN A 68 -10.43 4.24 7.24
C GLN A 68 -9.54 3.40 8.16
N GLU A 69 -8.29 3.14 7.78
CA GLU A 69 -7.47 2.12 8.44
C GLU A 69 -6.14 2.64 9.00
N ARG A 70 -5.83 3.93 8.89
CA ARG A 70 -4.60 4.53 9.43
C ARG A 70 -4.28 4.11 10.88
N ALA A 71 -5.30 4.01 11.73
CA ALA A 71 -5.12 3.63 13.13
C ALA A 71 -4.90 2.11 13.36
N ARG A 72 -5.26 1.27 12.37
CA ARG A 72 -5.23 -0.20 12.46
C ARG A 72 -4.04 -0.83 11.75
N ILE A 73 -3.32 -0.06 10.93
CA ILE A 73 -2.13 -0.54 10.24
C ILE A 73 -0.99 -0.62 11.26
N GLU A 74 -0.58 -1.85 11.56
CA GLU A 74 0.48 -2.14 12.54
C GLU A 74 1.83 -2.37 11.87
N ASP A 75 1.84 -3.07 10.74
CA ASP A 75 3.06 -3.41 10.03
C ASP A 75 2.85 -3.45 8.51
N ARG A 76 3.97 -3.63 7.79
CA ARG A 76 3.99 -3.75 6.33
C ARG A 76 3.11 -4.88 5.80
N ASN A 77 3.09 -6.05 6.45
CA ASN A 77 2.30 -7.19 5.96
C ASN A 77 0.80 -6.93 6.10
N HIS A 78 0.38 -6.31 7.19
CA HIS A 78 -0.99 -5.89 7.41
C HIS A 78 -1.39 -4.84 6.36
N PHE A 79 -0.55 -3.82 6.15
CA PHE A 79 -0.75 -2.82 5.10
C PHE A 79 -0.96 -3.45 3.72
N LEU A 80 -0.07 -4.37 3.31
CA LEU A 80 -0.13 -5.01 2.00
C LEU A 80 -1.33 -5.96 1.86
N SER A 81 -1.73 -6.63 2.93
CA SER A 81 -2.90 -7.52 2.93
C SER A 81 -4.18 -6.72 2.73
N LEU A 82 -4.30 -5.57 3.39
CA LEU A 82 -5.42 -4.64 3.25
C LEU A 82 -5.43 -4.00 1.87
N ALA A 83 -4.28 -3.56 1.36
CA ALA A 83 -4.13 -3.05 0.00
C ALA A 83 -4.57 -4.08 -1.05
N ALA A 84 -4.14 -5.33 -0.92
CA ALA A 84 -4.54 -6.40 -1.82
C ALA A 84 -6.03 -6.75 -1.68
N CYS A 85 -6.63 -6.62 -0.49
CA CYS A 85 -8.07 -6.79 -0.29
C CYS A 85 -8.86 -5.67 -0.98
N ALA A 86 -8.43 -4.42 -0.83
CA ALA A 86 -9.06 -3.25 -1.43
C ALA A 86 -9.03 -3.28 -2.97
N MET A 87 -7.99 -3.89 -3.56
CA MET A 87 -7.82 -4.00 -5.02
C MET A 87 -8.54 -5.19 -5.66
N ARG A 88 -9.09 -6.12 -4.86
CA ARG A 88 -9.74 -7.36 -5.35
C ARG A 88 -11.27 -7.29 -5.37
N ARG A 89 -11.85 -6.15 -4.99
CA ARG A 89 -13.30 -5.93 -4.96
C ARG A 89 -13.75 -5.05 -6.11
#